data_AF-A0AA37P3N7-F1
#
_entry.id   AF-A0AA37P3N7-F1
#
_cell.length_a   1.000
_cell.length_b   1.000
_cell.length_c   1.000
_cell.angle_alpha   90.00
_cell.angle_beta   90.00
_cell.angle_gamma   90.00
#
_symmetry.space_group_name_H-M   'P 1'
#
loop_
_entity.id
_entity.type
_entity.pdbx_description
1 polymer ?
#
loop_
_entity_poly.entity_id
_entity_poly.type
_entity_poly.pdbx_seq_one_letter_code
_entity_poly.pdbx_strand_id
1 'polypeptide(L)'
;MKKQNVVIGFLGTQLDSGKGAGRWEKWRPTLSLVQHDDVVIARMELFYTPSHRELAERVRTDIQAASPETTVALVPLDITDPWDFGEVYAKLFDWTQGYAFDTEREEYWTHITTGTHVAQICLFLLVESRRIPGVLAQTSPPKRQQAGDPGSYALIDLDLSRYDVIAQRFGAEQRDAVDFLKSGIATRNARFNALIEEVERVAVRSRAPILFTGPTGAGKSHLARRMFELKKARHQVEGEFVEVNCATLQGDGAASTLFGHKKGAFTGAAADRAGLLRTAHKGVLFLDEIGELGLDEQAMLLKAVEEKRFYPMGSDREVASDFELIAGTNRDLRAEVAAGRFREDLYARINLWSYQLPGLAQRPEDIEPNVDHLLARCGVELGRTVRLSAEARSVYLRYAQSPAALWSGNFRDLSASATRLATLAEGGRIGLPLVEAEIARLQWLWQSLGSSDRSQDGDAVDLAALLGEPQVQAMDLFDRLQLAAVLQVCRGARTLSDAGRQLFQASRAQRAVVNDADRLRKYLSRFGLDWEQARSGGR
;
A
#
# COMPACT_ATOMS: atom_id res chain seq x y z
N MET A 1 -22.61 5.91 41.05
CA MET A 1 -23.50 7.06 41.30
C MET A 1 -23.99 7.56 39.95
N LYS A 2 -25.24 8.01 39.82
CA LYS A 2 -25.74 8.63 38.58
C LYS A 2 -24.98 9.95 38.38
N LYS A 3 -24.36 10.15 37.21
CA LYS A 3 -23.66 11.39 36.89
C LYS A 3 -24.66 12.55 36.81
N GLN A 4 -24.20 13.76 37.09
CA GLN A 4 -25.01 14.97 36.99
C GLN A 4 -24.95 15.52 35.56
N ASN A 5 -26.11 15.80 34.96
CA ASN A 5 -26.16 16.38 33.62
C ASN A 5 -25.86 17.87 33.68
N VAL A 6 -24.90 18.32 32.88
CA VAL A 6 -24.50 19.72 32.75
C VAL A 6 -24.71 20.16 31.32
N VAL A 7 -25.55 21.16 31.10
CA VAL A 7 -25.78 21.72 29.76
C VAL A 7 -24.88 22.91 29.52
N ILE A 8 -24.28 22.99 28.34
CA ILE A 8 -23.47 24.13 27.89
C ILE A 8 -24.09 24.65 26.60
N GLY A 9 -24.47 25.92 26.51
CA GLY A 9 -25.11 26.43 25.31
C GLY A 9 -25.25 27.94 25.26
N PHE A 10 -25.67 28.46 24.11
CA PHE A 10 -25.95 29.89 23.95
C PHE A 10 -27.37 30.23 24.37
N LEU A 11 -27.56 31.45 24.87
CA LEU A 11 -28.88 32.05 25.01
C LEU A 11 -29.54 32.21 23.62
N GLY A 12 -30.77 31.72 23.46
CA GLY A 12 -31.58 31.98 22.27
C GLY A 12 -32.13 33.39 22.25
N THR A 13 -31.35 34.37 21.78
CA THR A 13 -31.72 35.80 21.77
C THR A 13 -33.06 36.10 21.11
N GLN A 14 -33.46 35.32 20.09
CA GLN A 14 -34.78 35.42 19.45
C GLN A 14 -35.77 34.35 19.95
N LEU A 15 -35.33 33.10 20.05
CA LEU A 15 -36.22 31.97 20.33
C LEU A 15 -36.67 31.94 21.80
N ASP A 16 -35.76 32.23 22.74
CA ASP A 16 -36.07 32.32 24.16
C ASP A 16 -36.63 33.69 24.57
N SER A 17 -36.81 34.61 23.62
CA SER A 17 -37.38 35.92 23.88
C SER A 17 -38.89 35.86 24.13
N GLY A 18 -39.35 36.67 25.10
CA GLY A 18 -40.75 36.82 25.48
C GLY A 18 -40.92 37.82 26.64
N LYS A 19 -42.08 38.48 26.71
CA LYS A 19 -42.47 39.39 27.80
C LYS A 19 -43.87 39.01 28.30
N GLY A 20 -44.15 39.27 29.58
CA GLY A 20 -45.46 38.97 30.18
C GLY A 20 -45.77 37.48 30.31
N ALA A 21 -47.03 37.13 30.63
CA ALA A 21 -47.45 35.76 30.91
C ALA A 21 -47.41 34.84 29.67
N GLY A 22 -47.69 35.36 28.47
CA GLY A 22 -47.71 34.58 27.22
C GLY A 22 -46.38 33.96 26.80
N ARG A 23 -45.26 34.29 27.48
CA ARG A 23 -43.96 33.65 27.23
C ARG A 23 -43.92 32.16 27.60
N TRP A 24 -44.85 31.70 28.44
CA TRP A 24 -44.99 30.29 28.81
C TRP A 24 -45.79 29.48 27.79
N GLU A 25 -46.47 30.14 26.85
CA GLU A 25 -47.23 29.49 25.77
C GLU A 25 -46.37 29.23 24.53
N LYS A 26 -45.25 29.95 24.39
CA LYS A 26 -44.30 29.82 23.29
C LYS A 26 -43.23 28.79 23.62
N TRP A 27 -42.92 27.91 22.68
CA TRP A 27 -41.78 27.02 22.81
C TRP A 27 -40.45 27.78 22.80
N ARG A 28 -39.59 27.49 23.78
CA ARG A 28 -38.33 28.16 24.05
C ARG A 28 -37.22 27.10 24.18
N PRO A 29 -36.26 27.02 23.24
CA PRO A 29 -35.29 25.92 23.18
C PRO A 29 -34.49 25.70 24.46
N THR A 30 -34.03 26.78 25.12
CA THR A 30 -33.18 26.65 26.31
C THR A 30 -34.01 26.20 27.52
N LEU A 31 -35.24 26.72 27.63
CA LEU A 31 -36.17 26.34 28.71
C LEU A 31 -36.72 24.92 28.52
N SER A 32 -36.95 24.51 27.27
CA SER A 32 -37.44 23.18 26.90
C SER A 32 -36.62 22.06 27.54
N LEU A 33 -35.28 22.19 27.58
CA LEU A 33 -34.39 21.19 28.18
C LEU A 33 -34.69 20.85 29.65
N VAL A 34 -35.21 21.81 30.43
CA VAL A 34 -35.47 21.63 31.86
C VAL A 34 -36.94 21.32 32.16
N GLN A 35 -37.78 21.22 31.13
CA GLN A 35 -39.21 20.92 31.25
C GLN A 35 -39.53 19.44 30.98
N HIS A 36 -38.50 18.63 30.69
CA HIS A 36 -38.63 17.20 30.41
C HIS A 36 -38.57 16.38 31.72
N ASP A 37 -39.61 15.60 32.03
CA ASP A 37 -39.70 14.83 33.28
C ASP A 37 -38.71 13.64 33.34
N ASP A 38 -38.22 13.17 32.20
CA ASP A 38 -37.31 12.01 32.09
C ASP A 38 -35.85 12.35 32.41
N VAL A 39 -35.51 13.64 32.48
CA VAL A 39 -34.15 14.10 32.73
C VAL A 39 -34.13 15.28 33.69
N VAL A 40 -33.20 15.23 34.65
CA VAL A 40 -32.89 16.38 35.51
C VAL A 40 -31.56 16.97 35.06
N ILE A 41 -31.56 18.26 34.73
CA ILE A 41 -30.34 19.03 34.47
C ILE A 41 -29.87 19.62 35.79
N ALA A 42 -28.66 19.27 36.23
CA ALA A 42 -28.15 19.77 37.50
C ALA A 42 -27.61 21.21 37.37
N ARG A 43 -26.90 21.48 36.25
CA ARG A 43 -26.27 22.76 35.98
C ARG A 43 -26.40 23.15 34.52
N MET A 44 -26.55 24.44 34.24
CA MET A 44 -26.53 25.00 32.89
C MET A 44 -25.55 26.17 32.80
N GLU A 45 -24.54 26.05 31.95
CA GLU A 45 -23.62 27.12 31.56
C GLU A 45 -24.22 27.83 30.34
N LEU A 46 -24.77 29.02 30.55
CA LEU A 46 -25.51 29.76 29.53
C LEU A 46 -24.70 30.95 29.02
N PHE A 47 -24.16 30.83 27.81
CA PHE A 47 -23.42 31.90 27.15
C PHE A 47 -24.34 33.02 26.68
N TYR A 48 -23.95 34.26 26.96
CA TYR A 48 -24.68 35.44 26.48
C TYR A 48 -23.72 36.59 26.17
N THR A 49 -24.11 37.45 25.22
CA THR A 49 -23.38 38.71 24.97
C THR A 49 -23.85 39.79 25.95
N PRO A 50 -22.99 40.72 26.40
CA PRO A 50 -23.33 41.72 27.41
C PRO A 50 -24.63 42.51 27.13
N SER A 51 -24.95 42.75 25.85
CA SER A 51 -26.19 43.44 25.41
C SER A 51 -27.47 42.67 25.75
N HIS A 52 -27.41 41.35 25.98
CA HIS A 52 -28.56 40.49 26.27
C HIS A 52 -28.66 40.08 27.74
N ARG A 53 -27.94 40.76 28.64
CA ARG A 53 -27.92 40.42 30.07
C ARG A 53 -29.31 40.33 30.70
N GLU A 54 -30.20 41.28 30.42
CA GLU A 54 -31.55 41.27 30.98
C GLU A 54 -32.37 40.06 30.53
N LEU A 55 -32.18 39.61 29.29
CA LEU A 55 -32.83 38.42 28.78
C LEU A 55 -32.25 37.17 29.45
N ALA A 56 -30.93 37.08 29.58
CA ALA A 56 -30.25 35.97 30.25
C ALA A 56 -30.75 35.79 31.69
N GLU A 57 -30.90 36.88 32.43
CA GLU A 57 -31.44 36.89 33.80
C GLU A 57 -32.89 36.45 33.89
N ARG A 58 -33.71 36.85 32.91
CA ARG A 58 -35.09 36.39 32.81
C ARG A 58 -35.16 34.90 32.52
N VAL A 59 -34.34 34.40 31.58
CA VAL A 59 -34.29 32.97 31.24
C VAL A 59 -33.83 32.15 32.45
N ARG A 60 -32.82 32.61 33.19
CA ARG A 60 -32.41 31.99 34.47
C ARG A 60 -33.56 31.89 35.46
N THR A 61 -34.33 32.97 35.62
CA THR A 61 -35.49 32.99 36.53
C THR A 61 -36.59 32.04 36.09
N ASP A 62 -36.87 31.99 34.78
CA ASP A 62 -37.87 31.07 34.22
C ASP A 62 -37.42 29.60 34.34
N ILE A 63 -36.12 29.30 34.14
CA ILE A 63 -35.55 27.95 34.37
C ILE A 63 -35.69 27.55 35.83
N GLN A 64 -35.34 28.43 36.78
CA GLN A 64 -35.45 28.16 38.21
C GLN A 64 -36.91 27.91 38.65
N ALA A 65 -37.88 28.55 37.98
CA ALA A 65 -39.30 28.34 38.22
C ALA A 65 -39.80 27.00 37.63
N ALA A 66 -39.25 26.57 36.49
CA ALA A 66 -39.62 25.31 35.84
C ALA A 66 -38.94 24.08 36.48
N SER A 67 -37.67 24.20 36.86
CA SER A 67 -36.87 23.17 37.51
C SER A 67 -36.06 23.82 38.65
N PRO A 68 -36.60 23.80 39.89
CA PRO A 68 -35.94 24.38 41.07
C PRO A 68 -34.57 23.77 41.41
N GLU A 69 -34.32 22.55 40.96
CA GLU A 69 -33.06 21.84 41.13
C GLU A 69 -31.98 22.21 40.10
N THR A 70 -32.34 22.87 38.99
CA THR A 70 -31.38 23.30 37.97
C THR A 70 -30.67 24.58 38.40
N THR A 71 -29.34 24.56 38.49
CA THR A 71 -28.55 25.77 38.74
C THR A 71 -28.08 26.40 37.42
N VAL A 72 -28.37 27.67 37.17
CA VAL A 72 -27.95 28.35 35.93
C VAL A 72 -26.79 29.32 36.20
N ALA A 73 -25.66 29.06 35.57
CA ALA A 73 -24.50 29.94 35.52
C ALA A 73 -24.53 30.77 34.23
N LEU A 74 -24.65 32.08 34.37
CA LEU A 74 -24.63 33.00 33.23
C LEU A 74 -23.17 33.34 32.88
N VAL A 75 -22.75 32.99 31.67
CA VAL A 75 -21.37 33.17 31.21
C VAL A 75 -21.31 34.29 30.17
N PRO A 76 -20.78 35.48 30.52
CA PRO A 76 -20.63 36.56 29.55
C PRO A 76 -19.54 36.23 28.53
N LEU A 77 -19.89 36.23 27.25
CA LEU A 77 -18.93 36.20 26.14
C LEU A 77 -19.00 37.52 25.39
N ASP A 78 -17.93 38.31 25.51
CA ASP A 78 -17.79 39.56 24.77
C ASP A 78 -17.38 39.25 23.33
N ILE A 79 -18.39 39.16 22.46
CA ILE A 79 -18.28 38.86 21.03
C ILE A 79 -18.78 40.11 20.30
N THR A 80 -17.87 40.73 19.54
CA THR A 80 -18.12 41.94 18.76
C THR A 80 -18.91 41.61 17.50
N ASP A 81 -18.43 40.63 16.72
CA ASP A 81 -19.12 40.09 15.55
C ASP A 81 -19.49 38.61 15.75
N PRO A 82 -20.79 38.29 15.99
CA PRO A 82 -21.23 36.92 16.18
C PRO A 82 -21.22 36.07 14.90
N TRP A 83 -20.84 36.65 13.76
CA TRP A 83 -20.64 35.98 12.48
C TRP A 83 -19.16 35.80 12.12
N ASP A 84 -18.24 36.40 12.88
CA ASP A 84 -16.80 36.15 12.73
C ASP A 84 -16.45 34.80 13.39
N PHE A 85 -16.09 33.83 12.56
CA PHE A 85 -15.74 32.49 13.02
C PHE A 85 -14.51 32.48 13.94
N GLY A 86 -13.49 33.28 13.62
CA GLY A 86 -12.25 33.32 14.39
C GLY A 86 -12.46 33.91 15.78
N GLU A 87 -13.21 35.01 15.87
CA GLU A 87 -13.56 35.63 17.15
C GLU A 87 -14.40 34.69 18.02
N VAL A 88 -15.49 34.15 17.47
CA VAL A 88 -16.41 33.27 18.22
C VAL A 88 -15.69 32.00 18.68
N TYR A 89 -14.91 31.35 17.80
CA TYR A 89 -14.15 30.16 18.15
C TYR A 89 -13.11 30.46 19.23
N ALA A 90 -12.34 31.54 19.09
CA ALA A 90 -11.31 31.91 20.07
C ALA A 90 -11.91 32.15 21.47
N LYS A 91 -13.02 32.90 21.56
CA LYS A 91 -13.68 33.17 22.85
C LYS A 91 -14.20 31.90 23.52
N LEU A 92 -14.82 31.00 22.75
CA LEU A 92 -15.28 29.72 23.27
C LEU A 92 -14.11 28.82 23.67
N PHE A 93 -13.05 28.78 22.84
CA PHE A 93 -11.84 28.02 23.12
C PHE A 93 -11.18 28.48 24.43
N ASP A 94 -10.99 29.79 24.61
CA ASP A 94 -10.43 30.37 25.84
C ASP A 94 -11.27 29.98 27.07
N TRP A 95 -12.59 30.01 26.95
CA TRP A 95 -13.48 29.54 28.01
C TRP A 95 -13.27 28.05 28.32
N THR A 96 -13.15 27.19 27.31
CA THR A 96 -12.87 25.75 27.55
C THR A 96 -11.53 25.49 28.23
N GLN A 97 -10.52 26.37 28.04
CA GLN A 97 -9.24 26.25 28.74
C GLN A 97 -9.36 26.64 30.23
N GLY A 98 -10.25 27.58 30.55
CA GLY A 98 -10.48 28.02 31.94
C GLY A 98 -11.52 27.18 32.70
N TYR A 99 -12.31 26.37 32.00
CA TYR A 99 -13.38 25.57 32.59
C TYR A 99 -12.88 24.19 33.06
N ALA A 100 -13.15 23.84 34.32
CA ALA A 100 -12.75 22.57 34.91
C ALA A 100 -13.82 21.50 34.70
N PHE A 101 -13.63 20.65 33.68
CA PHE A 101 -14.52 19.52 33.41
C PHE A 101 -14.25 18.33 34.36
N ASP A 102 -15.28 17.85 35.06
CA ASP A 102 -15.29 16.65 35.90
C ASP A 102 -16.08 15.53 35.22
N THR A 103 -15.44 14.84 34.28
CA THR A 103 -16.07 13.75 33.51
C THR A 103 -16.33 12.48 34.33
N GLU A 104 -15.82 12.40 35.57
CA GLU A 104 -16.10 11.28 36.47
C GLU A 104 -17.49 11.43 37.12
N ARG A 105 -17.88 12.67 37.43
CA ARG A 105 -19.13 12.98 38.14
C ARG A 105 -20.20 13.63 37.27
N GLU A 106 -19.82 14.24 36.15
CA GLU A 106 -20.70 15.01 35.28
C GLU A 106 -20.77 14.44 33.86
N GLU A 107 -21.92 14.63 33.20
CA GLU A 107 -22.13 14.38 31.77
C GLU A 107 -22.47 15.71 31.10
N TYR A 108 -21.69 16.11 30.09
CA TYR A 108 -21.86 17.40 29.43
C TYR A 108 -22.65 17.28 28.14
N TRP A 109 -23.66 18.15 28.02
CA TRP A 109 -24.56 18.24 26.88
C TRP A 109 -24.39 19.62 26.24
N THR A 110 -23.77 19.67 25.08
CA THR A 110 -23.57 20.93 24.36
C THR A 110 -24.80 21.25 23.53
N HIS A 111 -25.62 22.20 23.96
CA HIS A 111 -26.85 22.58 23.29
C HIS A 111 -26.58 23.43 22.06
N ILE A 112 -26.99 22.92 20.89
CA ILE A 112 -26.69 23.53 19.58
C ILE A 112 -27.93 24.06 18.86
N THR A 113 -29.10 24.13 19.51
CA THR A 113 -30.31 24.68 18.89
C THR A 113 -30.29 26.22 18.86
N THR A 114 -29.60 26.85 19.82
CA THR A 114 -29.51 28.31 19.98
C THR A 114 -28.14 28.85 19.56
N GLY A 115 -28.00 30.18 19.53
CA GLY A 115 -26.83 30.86 18.99
C GLY A 115 -26.90 31.07 17.48
N THR A 116 -25.91 31.79 16.92
CA THR A 116 -25.75 31.91 15.46
C THR A 116 -25.29 30.58 14.87
N HIS A 117 -25.47 30.37 13.57
CA HIS A 117 -24.91 29.18 12.89
C HIS A 117 -23.39 29.07 13.08
N VAL A 118 -22.69 30.20 13.16
CA VAL A 118 -21.25 30.24 13.46
C VAL A 118 -20.96 29.69 14.86
N ALA A 119 -21.72 30.11 15.88
CA ALA A 119 -21.60 29.59 17.23
C ALA A 119 -21.92 28.09 17.31
N GLN A 120 -22.94 27.63 16.59
CA GLN A 120 -23.31 26.21 16.51
C GLN A 120 -22.17 25.36 15.92
N ILE A 121 -21.55 25.83 14.84
CA ILE A 121 -20.39 25.15 14.23
C ILE A 121 -19.19 25.17 15.19
N CYS A 122 -18.93 26.28 15.88
CA CYS A 122 -17.83 26.34 16.84
C CYS A 122 -18.02 25.36 18.00
N LEU A 123 -19.23 25.28 18.56
CA LEU A 123 -19.58 24.31 19.60
C LEU A 123 -19.45 22.87 19.09
N PHE A 124 -19.90 22.59 17.87
CA PHE A 124 -19.70 21.29 17.22
C PHE A 124 -18.22 20.91 17.17
N LEU A 125 -17.36 21.81 16.68
CA LEU A 125 -15.91 21.57 16.57
C LEU A 125 -15.24 21.37 17.93
N LEU A 126 -15.68 22.07 18.98
CA LEU A 126 -15.15 21.91 20.33
C LEU A 126 -15.54 20.57 20.97
N VAL A 127 -16.73 20.05 20.64
CA VAL A 127 -17.14 18.70 21.08
C VAL A 127 -16.43 17.62 20.26
N GLU A 128 -16.34 17.78 18.94
CA GLU A 128 -15.66 16.84 18.03
C GLU A 128 -14.17 16.69 18.38
N SER A 129 -13.48 17.81 18.63
CA SER A 129 -12.08 17.82 19.09
C SER A 129 -11.89 17.43 20.56
N ARG A 130 -12.97 17.00 21.25
CA ARG A 130 -13.01 16.61 22.67
C ARG A 130 -12.52 17.69 23.64
N ARG A 131 -12.57 18.97 23.24
CA ARG A 131 -12.30 20.12 24.13
C ARG A 131 -13.43 20.35 25.10
N ILE A 132 -14.68 20.16 24.64
CA ILE A 132 -15.85 19.99 25.51
C ILE A 132 -16.16 18.49 25.54
N PRO A 133 -15.89 17.79 26.65
CA PRO A 133 -16.08 16.35 26.72
C PRO A 133 -17.56 16.01 26.88
N GLY A 134 -18.23 15.49 25.86
CA GLY A 134 -19.65 15.17 25.97
C GLY A 134 -20.33 14.87 24.64
N VAL A 135 -21.64 15.11 24.60
CA VAL A 135 -22.49 14.93 23.42
C VAL A 135 -23.10 16.25 23.00
N LEU A 136 -23.57 16.33 21.76
CA LEU A 136 -24.41 17.46 21.34
C LEU A 136 -25.85 17.22 21.79
N ALA A 137 -26.55 18.27 22.19
CA ALA A 137 -27.96 18.26 22.49
C ALA A 137 -28.71 19.18 21.52
N GLN A 138 -29.76 18.65 20.90
CA GLN A 138 -30.61 19.41 19.99
C GLN A 138 -32.06 19.31 20.46
N THR A 139 -32.68 20.45 20.75
CA THR A 139 -34.12 20.56 21.04
C THR A 139 -34.90 20.92 19.78
N SER A 140 -36.12 20.41 19.68
CA SER A 140 -37.08 20.65 18.59
C SER A 140 -38.45 21.05 19.13
N PRO A 141 -39.17 21.98 18.46
CA PRO A 141 -40.49 22.39 18.89
C PRO A 141 -41.52 21.25 18.73
N PRO A 142 -42.60 21.26 19.53
CA PRO A 142 -43.71 20.34 19.34
C PRO A 142 -44.42 20.58 18.00
N LYS A 143 -45.05 19.54 17.45
CA LYS A 143 -45.80 19.62 16.17
C LYS A 143 -46.95 20.62 16.22
N ARG A 144 -47.52 20.87 17.40
CA ARG A 144 -48.52 21.91 17.68
C ARG A 144 -48.14 22.55 19.02
N GLN A 145 -48.00 23.87 19.06
CA GLN A 145 -47.72 24.56 20.32
C GLN A 145 -48.95 24.48 21.23
N GLN A 146 -48.79 23.78 22.35
CA GLN A 146 -49.75 23.71 23.44
C GLN A 146 -49.02 24.08 24.73
N ALA A 147 -49.72 24.74 25.64
CA ALA A 147 -49.15 25.10 26.94
C ALA A 147 -48.71 23.83 27.68
N GLY A 148 -47.44 23.78 28.11
CA GLY A 148 -46.87 22.65 28.84
C GLY A 148 -46.25 21.54 27.97
N ASP A 149 -46.22 21.67 26.64
CA ASP A 149 -45.49 20.73 25.78
C ASP A 149 -44.05 21.24 25.52
N PRO A 150 -43.02 20.60 26.12
CA PRO A 150 -41.63 21.03 25.96
C PRO A 150 -41.05 20.71 24.57
N GLY A 151 -41.77 19.98 23.71
CA GLY A 151 -41.24 19.48 22.45
C GLY A 151 -40.41 18.21 22.64
N SER A 152 -39.32 18.08 21.89
CA SER A 152 -38.41 16.94 22.01
C SER A 152 -36.95 17.37 22.06
N TYR A 153 -36.10 16.52 22.63
CA TYR A 153 -34.65 16.67 22.56
C TYR A 153 -34.00 15.40 22.01
N ALA A 154 -32.84 15.57 21.38
CA ALA A 154 -32.01 14.49 20.88
C ALA A 154 -30.57 14.70 21.36
N LEU A 155 -29.95 13.63 21.85
CA LEU A 155 -28.53 13.60 22.18
C LEU A 155 -27.78 12.93 21.03
N ILE A 156 -26.75 13.59 20.54
CA ILE A 156 -25.96 13.16 19.39
C ILE A 156 -24.53 12.93 19.89
N ASP A 157 -24.15 11.66 19.97
CA ASP A 157 -22.78 11.26 20.24
C ASP A 157 -21.96 11.43 18.96
N LEU A 158 -20.84 12.15 19.02
CA LEU A 158 -19.97 12.34 17.86
C LEU A 158 -18.91 11.23 17.74
N ASP A 159 -18.86 10.28 18.68
CA ASP A 159 -17.98 9.13 18.56
C ASP A 159 -18.49 8.15 17.50
N LEU A 160 -17.92 8.25 16.30
CA LEU A 160 -18.22 7.39 15.16
C LEU A 160 -17.99 5.89 15.43
N SER A 161 -17.22 5.52 16.47
CA SER A 161 -17.01 4.12 16.83
C SER A 161 -18.27 3.43 17.39
N ARG A 162 -19.31 4.19 17.74
CA ARG A 162 -20.59 3.67 18.26
C ARG A 162 -21.66 3.50 17.17
N TYR A 163 -21.41 3.99 15.96
CA TYR A 163 -22.35 3.88 14.84
C TYR A 163 -21.91 2.80 13.86
N ASP A 164 -22.31 1.55 14.15
CA ASP A 164 -22.03 0.36 13.34
C ASP A 164 -22.36 0.52 11.85
N VAL A 165 -23.36 1.33 11.51
CA VAL A 165 -23.84 1.53 10.13
C VAL A 165 -22.83 2.33 9.28
N ILE A 166 -22.11 3.29 9.86
CA ILE A 166 -21.09 4.07 9.15
C ILE A 166 -19.81 3.25 9.01
N ALA A 167 -19.40 2.54 10.08
CA ALA A 167 -18.30 1.59 10.04
C ALA A 167 -18.55 0.46 9.02
N GLN A 168 -19.78 -0.04 8.91
CA GLN A 168 -20.17 -1.04 7.89
C GLN A 168 -20.06 -0.50 6.46
N ARG A 169 -20.41 0.77 6.22
CA ARG A 169 -20.29 1.40 4.89
C ARG A 169 -18.83 1.62 4.50
N PHE A 170 -18.00 2.13 5.40
CA PHE A 170 -16.56 2.23 5.15
C PHE A 170 -15.91 0.85 4.97
N GLY A 171 -16.33 -0.15 5.75
CA GLY A 171 -15.87 -1.53 5.57
C GLY A 171 -16.35 -2.17 4.26
N ALA A 172 -17.52 -1.79 3.74
CA ALA A 172 -17.98 -2.23 2.41
C ALA A 172 -17.17 -1.57 1.29
N GLU A 173 -16.98 -0.25 1.33
CA GLU A 173 -16.19 0.49 0.35
C GLU A 173 -14.71 0.02 0.32
N GLN A 174 -14.14 -0.29 1.49
CA GLN A 174 -12.79 -0.85 1.57
C GLN A 174 -12.72 -2.26 0.97
N ARG A 175 -13.72 -3.11 1.22
CA ARG A 175 -13.80 -4.45 0.61
C ARG A 175 -13.89 -4.37 -0.91
N ASP A 176 -14.74 -3.50 -1.43
CA ASP A 176 -14.89 -3.27 -2.87
C ASP A 176 -13.57 -2.78 -3.50
N ALA A 177 -12.84 -1.89 -2.83
CA ALA A 177 -11.53 -1.40 -3.29
C ALA A 177 -10.46 -2.50 -3.27
N VAL A 178 -10.42 -3.33 -2.22
CA VAL A 178 -9.49 -4.47 -2.13
C VAL A 178 -9.79 -5.51 -3.21
N ASP A 179 -11.07 -5.82 -3.45
CA ASP A 179 -11.50 -6.74 -4.50
C ASP A 179 -11.19 -6.18 -5.89
N PHE A 180 -11.33 -4.86 -6.08
CA PHE A 180 -10.92 -4.18 -7.31
C PHE A 180 -9.41 -4.32 -7.58
N LEU A 181 -8.55 -4.13 -6.58
CA LEU A 181 -7.11 -4.35 -6.71
C LEU A 181 -6.79 -5.81 -7.10
N LYS A 182 -7.56 -6.77 -6.59
CA LYS A 182 -7.46 -8.20 -6.94
C LYS A 182 -8.13 -8.56 -8.27
N SER A 183 -8.71 -7.59 -8.99
CA SER A 183 -9.49 -7.83 -10.22
C SER A 183 -10.67 -8.80 -10.04
N GLY A 184 -11.24 -8.86 -8.84
CA GLY A 184 -12.29 -9.80 -8.46
C GLY A 184 -11.82 -11.25 -8.35
N ILE A 185 -10.51 -11.51 -8.35
CA ILE A 185 -9.94 -12.84 -8.16
C ILE A 185 -9.89 -13.13 -6.65
N ALA A 186 -10.62 -14.15 -6.21
CA ALA A 186 -10.62 -14.59 -4.82
C ALA A 186 -9.28 -15.26 -4.48
N THR A 187 -8.30 -14.47 -4.04
CA THR A 187 -7.03 -15.00 -3.50
C THR A 187 -7.26 -15.62 -2.13
N ARG A 188 -6.83 -16.88 -2.00
CA ARG A 188 -6.93 -17.65 -0.74
C ARG A 188 -5.67 -17.48 0.14
N ASN A 189 -4.68 -16.71 -0.33
CA ASN A 189 -3.43 -16.51 0.37
C ASN A 189 -3.54 -15.36 1.39
N ALA A 190 -3.57 -15.70 2.69
CA ALA A 190 -3.75 -14.72 3.77
C ALA A 190 -2.65 -13.64 3.80
N ARG A 191 -1.39 -14.00 3.53
CA ARG A 191 -0.27 -13.05 3.50
C ARG A 191 -0.43 -12.06 2.34
N PHE A 192 -0.87 -12.53 1.17
CA PHE A 192 -1.13 -11.64 0.05
C PHE A 192 -2.35 -10.75 0.30
N ASN A 193 -3.40 -11.27 0.92
CA ASN A 193 -4.56 -10.47 1.31
C ASN A 193 -4.17 -9.29 2.22
N ALA A 194 -3.38 -9.56 3.26
CA ALA A 194 -2.86 -8.51 4.15
C ALA A 194 -1.99 -7.49 3.40
N LEU A 195 -1.13 -7.95 2.48
CA LEU A 195 -0.32 -7.06 1.64
C LEU A 195 -1.20 -6.14 0.78
N ILE A 196 -2.23 -6.69 0.12
CA ILE A 196 -3.13 -5.89 -0.72
C ILE A 196 -3.95 -4.89 0.10
N GLU A 197 -4.40 -5.27 1.30
CA GLU A 197 -5.09 -4.35 2.23
C GLU A 197 -4.19 -3.20 2.70
N GLU A 198 -2.91 -3.46 2.92
CA GLU A 198 -1.94 -2.41 3.26
C GLU A 198 -1.65 -1.51 2.05
N VAL A 199 -1.44 -2.10 0.87
CA VAL A 199 -1.25 -1.36 -0.38
C VAL A 199 -2.46 -0.47 -0.69
N GLU A 200 -3.69 -0.94 -0.47
CA GLU A 200 -4.90 -0.13 -0.62
C GLU A 200 -4.88 1.08 0.31
N ARG A 201 -4.64 0.86 1.60
CA ARG A 201 -4.59 1.94 2.60
C ARG A 201 -3.53 2.98 2.25
N VAL A 202 -2.34 2.54 1.84
CA VAL A 202 -1.25 3.44 1.45
C VAL A 202 -1.57 4.18 0.16
N ALA A 203 -2.11 3.49 -0.86
CA ALA A 203 -2.52 4.12 -2.11
C ALA A 203 -3.57 5.22 -1.88
N VAL A 204 -4.49 5.03 -0.94
CA VAL A 204 -5.55 6.00 -0.65
C VAL A 204 -5.06 7.15 0.23
N ARG A 205 -4.21 6.86 1.22
CA ARG A 205 -3.84 7.83 2.28
C ARG A 205 -2.51 8.53 2.03
N SER A 206 -1.71 8.09 1.06
CA SER A 206 -0.38 8.62 0.79
C SER A 206 -0.16 8.93 -0.70
N ARG A 207 0.68 9.94 -0.94
CA ARG A 207 1.25 10.29 -2.26
C ARG A 207 2.75 9.98 -2.35
N ALA A 208 3.31 9.37 -1.31
CA ALA A 208 4.73 9.05 -1.27
C ALA A 208 5.06 7.87 -2.21
N PRO A 209 6.32 7.74 -2.66
CA PRO A 209 6.71 6.67 -3.56
C PRO A 209 6.43 5.27 -3.00
N ILE A 210 6.04 4.35 -3.88
CA ILE A 210 5.82 2.94 -3.55
C ILE A 210 6.79 2.09 -4.36
N LEU A 211 7.50 1.17 -3.70
CA LEU A 211 8.45 0.24 -4.30
C LEU A 211 7.90 -1.19 -4.25
N PHE A 212 7.72 -1.79 -5.42
CA PHE A 212 7.40 -3.20 -5.59
C PHE A 212 8.65 -4.00 -5.93
N THR A 213 9.00 -4.94 -5.06
CA THR A 213 10.05 -5.92 -5.30
C THR A 213 9.45 -7.29 -5.59
N GLY A 214 10.18 -8.14 -6.30
CA GLY A 214 9.75 -9.52 -6.58
C GLY A 214 10.04 -9.95 -8.01
N PRO A 215 9.87 -11.24 -8.31
CA PRO A 215 10.30 -11.79 -9.59
C PRO A 215 9.51 -11.20 -10.77
N THR A 216 10.11 -11.26 -11.95
CA THR A 216 9.46 -10.81 -13.18
C THR A 216 8.21 -11.65 -13.45
N GLY A 217 7.11 -11.00 -13.82
CA GLY A 217 5.82 -11.67 -14.03
C GLY A 217 4.99 -11.92 -12.76
N ALA A 218 5.42 -11.46 -11.58
CA ALA A 218 4.63 -11.55 -10.34
C ALA A 218 3.39 -10.63 -10.29
N GLY A 219 3.21 -9.74 -11.28
CA GLY A 219 2.04 -8.85 -11.38
C GLY A 219 2.26 -7.41 -10.89
N LYS A 220 3.51 -6.95 -10.74
CA LYS A 220 3.86 -5.58 -10.30
C LYS A 220 3.16 -4.49 -11.13
N SER A 221 3.29 -4.53 -12.46
CA SER A 221 2.70 -3.55 -13.38
C SER A 221 1.16 -3.57 -13.34
N HIS A 222 0.56 -4.75 -13.20
CA HIS A 222 -0.88 -4.91 -13.05
C HIS A 222 -1.39 -4.24 -11.77
N LEU A 223 -0.71 -4.49 -10.64
CA LEU A 223 -1.06 -3.88 -9.36
C LEU A 223 -0.90 -2.36 -9.39
N ALA A 224 0.20 -1.85 -9.97
CA ALA A 224 0.43 -0.42 -10.16
C ALA A 224 -0.69 0.25 -10.96
N ARG A 225 -1.12 -0.37 -12.07
CA ARG A 225 -2.23 0.13 -12.89
C ARG A 225 -3.55 0.13 -12.11
N ARG A 226 -3.83 -0.92 -11.33
CA ARG A 226 -5.03 -0.98 -10.48
C ARG A 226 -5.04 0.09 -9.40
N MET A 227 -3.90 0.39 -8.80
CA MET A 227 -3.77 1.49 -7.84
C MET A 227 -4.06 2.84 -8.48
N PHE A 228 -3.57 3.07 -9.70
CA PHE A 228 -3.91 4.28 -10.45
C PHE A 228 -5.42 4.38 -10.71
N GLU A 229 -6.05 3.31 -11.21
CA GLU A 229 -7.50 3.33 -11.47
C GLU A 229 -8.31 3.57 -10.19
N LEU A 230 -7.88 3.01 -9.05
CA LEU A 230 -8.49 3.26 -7.74
C LEU A 230 -8.36 4.74 -7.33
N LYS A 231 -7.16 5.33 -7.46
CA LYS A 231 -6.91 6.75 -7.19
C LYS A 231 -7.75 7.65 -8.10
N LYS A 232 -7.87 7.28 -9.39
CA LYS A 232 -8.64 8.02 -10.39
C LYS A 232 -10.15 7.98 -10.08
N ALA A 233 -10.68 6.81 -9.72
CA ALA A 233 -12.07 6.65 -9.31
C ALA A 233 -12.43 7.49 -8.06
N ARG A 234 -11.45 7.75 -7.19
CA ARG A 234 -11.59 8.61 -6.00
C ARG A 234 -11.21 10.07 -6.23
N HIS A 235 -11.02 10.50 -7.47
CA HIS A 235 -10.62 11.86 -7.85
C HIS A 235 -9.33 12.35 -7.17
N GLN A 236 -8.40 11.43 -6.84
CA GLN A 236 -7.12 11.76 -6.21
C GLN A 236 -6.03 12.13 -7.23
N VAL A 237 -6.20 11.70 -8.48
CA VAL A 237 -5.30 11.98 -9.61
C VAL A 237 -6.11 12.46 -10.83
N GLU A 238 -5.58 13.42 -11.57
CA GLU A 238 -6.20 14.00 -12.78
C GLU A 238 -5.51 13.54 -14.07
N GLY A 239 -4.21 13.27 -13.97
CA GLY A 239 -3.34 12.92 -15.10
C GLY A 239 -3.42 11.45 -15.51
N GLU A 240 -2.53 11.06 -16.41
CA GLU A 240 -2.49 9.71 -16.98
C GLU A 240 -1.61 8.75 -16.18
N PHE A 241 -1.82 7.45 -16.41
CA PHE A 241 -0.89 6.40 -15.98
C PHE A 241 0.19 6.23 -17.04
N VAL A 242 1.42 6.61 -16.69
CA VAL A 242 2.58 6.48 -17.59
C VAL A 242 3.43 5.32 -17.12
N GLU A 243 3.50 4.28 -17.94
CA GLU A 243 4.27 3.06 -17.68
C GLU A 243 5.55 3.04 -18.51
N VAL A 244 6.69 2.84 -17.85
CA VAL A 244 8.01 2.83 -18.48
C VAL A 244 8.79 1.62 -17.99
N ASN A 245 9.25 0.80 -18.94
CA ASN A 245 10.17 -0.30 -18.63
C ASN A 245 11.62 0.19 -18.79
N CYS A 246 12.32 0.35 -17.68
CA CYS A 246 13.68 0.88 -17.67
C CYS A 246 14.68 -0.05 -18.36
N ALA A 247 14.41 -1.37 -18.43
CA ALA A 247 15.26 -2.32 -19.15
C ALA A 247 15.28 -2.09 -20.68
N THR A 248 14.28 -1.41 -21.22
CA THR A 248 14.21 -1.06 -22.65
C THR A 248 14.93 0.24 -23.00
N LEU A 249 15.42 0.94 -21.98
CA LEU A 249 16.09 2.22 -22.10
C LEU A 249 17.61 2.01 -22.04
N GLN A 250 18.37 2.56 -22.99
CA GLN A 250 19.84 2.46 -23.01
C GLN A 250 20.48 3.82 -23.28
N GLY A 251 21.53 4.14 -22.50
CA GLY A 251 22.36 5.34 -22.63
C GLY A 251 21.54 6.65 -22.73
N ASP A 252 22.01 7.59 -23.56
CA ASP A 252 21.34 8.88 -23.79
C ASP A 252 19.85 8.76 -24.20
N GLY A 253 19.45 7.61 -24.78
CA GLY A 253 18.06 7.31 -25.11
C GLY A 253 17.16 7.16 -23.88
N ALA A 254 17.70 6.70 -22.75
CA ALA A 254 17.00 6.57 -21.48
C ALA A 254 16.63 7.94 -20.91
N ALA A 255 17.65 8.78 -20.72
CA ALA A 255 17.49 10.13 -20.19
C ALA A 255 16.58 10.98 -21.11
N SER A 256 16.78 10.90 -22.43
CA SER A 256 15.96 11.57 -23.44
C SER A 256 14.49 11.13 -23.40
N THR A 257 14.22 9.86 -23.15
CA THR A 257 12.85 9.33 -23.09
C THR A 257 12.14 9.73 -21.80
N LEU A 258 12.81 9.59 -20.66
CA LEU A 258 12.26 9.92 -19.34
C LEU A 258 12.11 11.43 -19.13
N PHE A 259 13.18 12.20 -19.32
CA PHE A 259 13.25 13.62 -19.00
C PHE A 259 13.00 14.54 -20.21
N GLY A 260 12.96 13.99 -21.42
CA GLY A 260 12.86 14.79 -22.63
C GLY A 260 14.19 15.39 -23.05
N HIS A 261 14.19 16.05 -24.22
CA HIS A 261 15.38 16.70 -24.75
C HIS A 261 15.02 17.91 -25.60
N LYS A 262 15.99 18.82 -25.74
CA LYS A 262 15.98 19.88 -26.74
C LYS A 262 16.65 19.43 -28.03
N LYS A 263 16.23 20.01 -29.15
CA LYS A 263 16.86 19.82 -30.46
C LYS A 263 18.38 20.05 -30.34
N GLY A 264 19.16 19.09 -30.82
CA GLY A 264 20.63 19.15 -30.79
C GLY A 264 21.28 18.71 -29.47
N ALA A 265 20.54 18.18 -28.50
CA ALA A 265 21.10 17.71 -27.23
C ALA A 265 22.06 16.51 -27.38
N PHE A 266 21.85 15.64 -28.38
CA PHE A 266 22.71 14.50 -28.70
C PHE A 266 22.58 14.13 -30.20
N THR A 267 23.42 13.22 -30.69
CA THR A 267 23.37 12.73 -32.08
C THR A 267 22.05 12.00 -32.35
N GLY A 268 21.17 12.62 -33.14
CA GLY A 268 19.81 12.10 -33.43
C GLY A 268 18.67 12.91 -32.82
N ALA A 269 18.95 13.93 -32.00
CA ALA A 269 17.97 14.85 -31.43
C ALA A 269 17.43 15.86 -32.48
N ALA A 270 16.65 15.38 -33.44
CA ALA A 270 16.16 16.18 -34.57
C ALA A 270 15.07 17.21 -34.18
N ALA A 271 14.32 16.94 -33.11
CA ALA A 271 13.23 17.79 -32.62
C ALA A 271 13.15 17.76 -31.09
N ASP A 272 12.46 18.73 -30.49
CA ASP A 272 12.21 18.75 -29.04
C ASP A 272 11.27 17.59 -28.63
N ARG A 273 11.55 16.97 -27.48
CA ARG A 273 10.69 15.94 -26.86
C ARG A 273 10.41 16.31 -25.40
N ALA A 274 9.16 16.23 -24.99
CA ALA A 274 8.73 16.67 -23.65
C ALA A 274 9.14 15.73 -22.49
N GLY A 275 9.39 14.45 -22.78
CA GLY A 275 9.72 13.41 -21.79
C GLY A 275 8.50 12.76 -21.13
N LEU A 276 8.64 11.51 -20.70
CA LEU A 276 7.57 10.72 -20.07
C LEU A 276 7.19 11.22 -18.67
N LEU A 277 8.16 11.77 -17.91
CA LEU A 277 7.86 12.38 -16.60
C LEU A 277 6.90 13.55 -16.71
N ARG A 278 6.97 14.31 -17.81
CA ARG A 278 6.06 15.43 -18.06
C ARG A 278 4.67 14.95 -18.46
N THR A 279 4.57 13.86 -19.22
CA THR A 279 3.29 13.22 -19.52
C THR A 279 2.59 12.71 -18.25
N ALA A 280 3.37 12.30 -17.24
CA ALA A 280 2.84 11.82 -15.96
C ALA A 280 2.36 12.96 -15.02
N HIS A 281 2.37 14.22 -15.45
CA HIS A 281 1.98 15.35 -14.60
C HIS A 281 0.54 15.18 -14.10
N LYS A 282 0.36 15.36 -12.77
CA LYS A 282 -0.87 15.10 -12.00
C LYS A 282 -1.41 13.67 -12.07
N GLY A 283 -0.61 12.75 -12.60
CA GLY A 283 -0.91 11.33 -12.76
C GLY A 283 0.03 10.46 -11.95
N VAL A 284 0.21 9.22 -12.42
CA VAL A 284 1.08 8.22 -11.79
C VAL A 284 2.12 7.77 -12.81
N LEU A 285 3.39 7.84 -12.43
CA LEU A 285 4.51 7.27 -13.16
C LEU A 285 4.84 5.90 -12.58
N PHE A 286 4.74 4.85 -13.39
CA PHE A 286 5.23 3.52 -13.06
C PHE A 286 6.54 3.22 -13.77
N LEU A 287 7.62 3.05 -13.00
CA LEU A 287 8.94 2.67 -13.51
C LEU A 287 9.19 1.18 -13.21
N ASP A 288 9.04 0.33 -14.21
CA ASP A 288 9.37 -1.09 -14.10
C ASP A 288 10.87 -1.32 -14.31
N GLU A 289 11.43 -2.27 -13.57
CA GLU A 289 12.85 -2.59 -13.51
C GLU A 289 13.76 -1.37 -13.25
N ILE A 290 13.42 -0.52 -12.27
CA ILE A 290 14.17 0.71 -11.93
C ILE A 290 15.66 0.47 -11.63
N GLY A 291 16.03 -0.74 -11.20
CA GLY A 291 17.43 -1.13 -10.96
C GLY A 291 18.29 -1.23 -12.23
N GLU A 292 17.69 -1.10 -13.42
CA GLU A 292 18.40 -1.05 -14.71
C GLU A 292 18.85 0.37 -15.10
N LEU A 293 18.40 1.41 -14.39
CA LEU A 293 18.80 2.79 -14.67
C LEU A 293 20.29 3.03 -14.37
N GLY A 294 20.97 3.82 -15.20
CA GLY A 294 22.32 4.29 -14.92
C GLY A 294 22.37 5.32 -13.79
N LEU A 295 23.56 5.56 -13.24
CA LEU A 295 23.74 6.46 -12.09
C LEU A 295 23.35 7.91 -12.38
N ASP A 296 23.51 8.37 -13.62
CA ASP A 296 23.13 9.72 -14.05
C ASP A 296 21.61 9.85 -14.12
N GLU A 297 20.92 8.88 -14.71
CA GLU A 297 19.45 8.85 -14.73
C GLU A 297 18.87 8.75 -13.30
N GLN A 298 19.51 7.98 -12.42
CA GLN A 298 19.12 7.89 -11.01
C GLN A 298 19.25 9.23 -10.30
N ALA A 299 20.32 10.00 -10.55
CA ALA A 299 20.50 11.34 -9.97
C ALA A 299 19.43 12.32 -10.48
N MET A 300 19.14 12.29 -11.78
CA MET A 300 18.06 13.10 -12.37
C MET A 300 16.68 12.71 -11.83
N LEU A 301 16.43 11.41 -11.65
CA LEU A 301 15.18 10.90 -11.12
C LEU A 301 14.98 11.31 -9.65
N LEU A 302 16.04 11.24 -8.83
CA LEU A 302 15.99 11.71 -7.44
C LEU A 302 15.51 13.16 -7.37
N LYS A 303 16.13 14.04 -8.17
CA LYS A 303 15.72 15.46 -8.24
C LYS A 303 14.26 15.61 -8.66
N ALA A 304 13.82 14.87 -9.69
CA ALA A 304 12.43 14.92 -10.15
C ALA A 304 11.43 14.44 -9.08
N VAL A 305 11.80 13.44 -8.28
CA VAL A 305 10.94 12.87 -7.22
C VAL A 305 10.84 13.81 -6.01
N GLU A 306 11.93 14.48 -5.63
CA GLU A 306 11.99 15.38 -4.48
C GLU A 306 11.45 16.76 -4.78
N GLU A 307 11.92 17.39 -5.86
CA GLU A 307 11.63 18.79 -6.17
C GLU A 307 10.44 18.96 -7.12
N LYS A 308 9.94 17.86 -7.72
CA LYS A 308 8.95 17.89 -8.81
C LYS A 308 9.39 18.72 -10.01
N ARG A 309 10.70 18.90 -10.16
CA ARG A 309 11.34 19.73 -11.18
C ARG A 309 12.58 19.04 -11.72
N PHE A 310 12.83 19.17 -13.02
CA PHE A 310 13.99 18.56 -13.68
C PHE A 310 14.34 19.30 -14.97
N TYR A 311 15.56 19.09 -15.46
CA TYR A 311 16.05 19.67 -16.71
C TYR A 311 15.93 18.65 -17.85
N PRO A 312 15.27 18.99 -18.97
CA PRO A 312 15.37 18.20 -20.19
C PRO A 312 16.82 18.17 -20.67
N MET A 313 17.21 17.08 -21.34
CA MET A 313 18.57 16.93 -21.88
C MET A 313 18.91 18.10 -22.83
N GLY A 314 20.07 18.72 -22.60
CA GLY A 314 20.54 19.87 -23.37
C GLY A 314 19.78 21.17 -23.12
N SER A 315 18.98 21.27 -22.05
CA SER A 315 18.28 22.49 -21.66
C SER A 315 18.83 23.08 -20.36
N ASP A 316 18.94 24.40 -20.32
CA ASP A 316 19.20 25.23 -19.13
C ASP A 316 17.89 25.69 -18.46
N ARG A 317 16.73 25.26 -18.97
CA ARG A 317 15.41 25.60 -18.45
C ARG A 317 14.78 24.39 -17.79
N GLU A 318 14.40 24.57 -16.55
CA GLU A 318 13.74 23.54 -15.78
C GLU A 318 12.26 23.41 -16.17
N VAL A 319 11.75 22.19 -16.10
CA VAL A 319 10.33 21.87 -16.25
C VAL A 319 9.81 21.26 -14.95
N ALA A 320 8.53 21.50 -14.65
CA ALA A 320 7.87 20.94 -13.47
C ALA A 320 6.92 19.80 -13.86
N SER A 321 6.87 18.77 -13.01
CA SER A 321 5.88 17.70 -13.08
C SER A 321 5.58 17.16 -11.68
N ASP A 322 4.40 17.48 -11.17
CA ASP A 322 3.84 16.86 -9.96
C ASP A 322 3.23 15.49 -10.28
N PHE A 323 4.03 14.43 -10.25
CA PHE A 323 3.59 13.04 -10.45
C PHE A 323 3.75 12.23 -9.16
N GLU A 324 2.93 11.21 -8.98
CA GLU A 324 3.16 10.15 -7.99
C GLU A 324 4.02 9.03 -8.60
N LEU A 325 4.92 8.43 -7.81
CA LEU A 325 5.84 7.40 -8.28
C LEU A 325 5.48 6.02 -7.73
N ILE A 326 5.36 5.05 -8.63
CA ILE A 326 5.41 3.62 -8.30
C ILE A 326 6.63 3.03 -9.02
N ALA A 327 7.52 2.37 -8.30
CA ALA A 327 8.70 1.72 -8.85
C ALA A 327 8.58 0.20 -8.72
N GLY A 328 9.05 -0.54 -9.71
CA GLY A 328 9.13 -2.00 -9.72
C GLY A 328 10.56 -2.47 -9.96
N THR A 329 10.98 -3.56 -9.31
CA THR A 329 12.25 -4.23 -9.65
C THR A 329 12.26 -5.70 -9.24
N ASN A 330 13.03 -6.52 -9.95
CA ASN A 330 13.38 -7.87 -9.54
C ASN A 330 14.73 -7.98 -8.79
N ARG A 331 15.55 -6.91 -8.78
CA ARG A 331 16.87 -6.89 -8.14
C ARG A 331 16.76 -6.54 -6.66
N ASP A 332 17.72 -6.99 -5.85
CA ASP A 332 17.88 -6.49 -4.48
C ASP A 332 18.62 -5.14 -4.52
N LEU A 333 17.88 -4.04 -4.44
CA LEU A 333 18.45 -2.69 -4.48
C LEU A 333 19.45 -2.45 -3.34
N ARG A 334 19.36 -3.15 -2.21
CA ARG A 334 20.36 -3.01 -1.13
C ARG A 334 21.72 -3.54 -1.57
N ALA A 335 21.72 -4.68 -2.29
CA ALA A 335 22.94 -5.24 -2.87
C ALA A 335 23.48 -4.35 -3.99
N GLU A 336 22.61 -3.76 -4.82
CA GLU A 336 23.02 -2.83 -5.87
C GLU A 336 23.61 -1.53 -5.31
N VAL A 337 23.08 -1.02 -4.19
CA VAL A 337 23.66 0.11 -3.45
C VAL A 337 25.04 -0.25 -2.89
N ALA A 338 25.16 -1.39 -2.23
CA ALA A 338 26.45 -1.86 -1.71
C ALA A 338 27.51 -2.06 -2.80
N ALA A 339 27.06 -2.43 -4.01
CA ALA A 339 27.92 -2.59 -5.17
C ALA A 339 28.19 -1.29 -5.96
N GLY A 340 27.64 -0.14 -5.52
CA GLY A 340 27.81 1.15 -6.17
C GLY A 340 27.09 1.29 -7.52
N ARG A 341 26.16 0.38 -7.85
CA ARG A 341 25.36 0.40 -9.09
C ARG A 341 24.01 1.11 -8.92
N PHE A 342 23.59 1.32 -7.68
CA PHE A 342 22.41 2.10 -7.35
C PHE A 342 22.73 3.13 -6.29
N ARG A 343 22.18 4.34 -6.39
CA ARG A 343 22.46 5.41 -5.43
C ARG A 343 21.69 5.21 -4.13
N GLU A 344 22.38 5.42 -3.02
CA GLU A 344 21.81 5.30 -1.67
C GLU A 344 20.71 6.32 -1.40
N ASP A 345 20.88 7.56 -1.88
CA ASP A 345 19.92 8.66 -1.72
C ASP A 345 18.58 8.38 -2.44
N LEU A 346 18.63 7.92 -3.69
CA LEU A 346 17.44 7.50 -4.42
C LEU A 346 16.77 6.31 -3.76
N TYR A 347 17.54 5.31 -3.31
CA TYR A 347 16.98 4.15 -2.61
C TYR A 347 16.24 4.58 -1.33
N ALA A 348 16.86 5.41 -0.50
CA ALA A 348 16.25 5.96 0.70
C ALA A 348 14.95 6.73 0.38
N ARG A 349 14.91 7.44 -0.75
CA ARG A 349 13.72 8.20 -1.17
C ARG A 349 12.55 7.33 -1.62
N ILE A 350 12.82 6.22 -2.32
CA ILE A 350 11.76 5.38 -2.91
C ILE A 350 11.34 4.19 -2.02
N ASN A 351 12.15 3.81 -1.03
CA ASN A 351 11.92 2.62 -0.20
C ASN A 351 10.99 2.85 1.00
N LEU A 352 10.30 4.00 1.08
CA LEU A 352 9.39 4.30 2.20
C LEU A 352 8.26 3.27 2.31
N TRP A 353 7.58 2.98 1.20
CA TRP A 353 6.53 1.98 1.12
C TRP A 353 6.99 0.83 0.22
N SER A 354 7.62 -0.18 0.83
CA SER A 354 8.25 -1.28 0.09
C SER A 354 7.50 -2.58 0.29
N TYR A 355 7.07 -3.20 -0.81
CA TYR A 355 6.29 -4.44 -0.79
C TYR A 355 6.92 -5.50 -1.68
N GLN A 356 7.17 -6.68 -1.11
CA GLN A 356 7.66 -7.82 -1.85
C GLN A 356 6.49 -8.68 -2.35
N LEU A 357 6.27 -8.69 -3.67
CA LEU A 357 5.30 -9.55 -4.32
C LEU A 357 5.90 -10.95 -4.48
N PRO A 358 5.32 -11.99 -3.87
CA PRO A 358 5.82 -13.35 -4.03
C PRO A 358 5.51 -13.89 -5.43
N GLY A 359 6.36 -14.79 -5.91
CA GLY A 359 6.16 -15.49 -7.18
C GLY A 359 5.01 -16.48 -7.12
N LEU A 360 4.49 -16.93 -8.27
CA LEU A 360 3.32 -17.81 -8.36
C LEU A 360 3.53 -19.14 -7.63
N ALA A 361 4.73 -19.73 -7.71
CA ALA A 361 5.06 -20.97 -6.99
C ALA A 361 5.00 -20.82 -5.46
N GLN A 362 5.12 -19.59 -4.93
CA GLN A 362 5.01 -19.29 -3.50
C GLN A 362 3.55 -19.03 -3.05
N ARG A 363 2.59 -19.10 -3.99
CA ARG A 363 1.15 -18.88 -3.75
C ARG A 363 0.30 -19.90 -4.53
N PRO A 364 0.49 -21.21 -4.28
CA PRO A 364 -0.23 -22.25 -5.00
C PRO A 364 -1.76 -22.16 -4.80
N GLU A 365 -2.22 -21.56 -3.69
CA GLU A 365 -3.64 -21.38 -3.41
C GLU A 365 -4.33 -20.40 -4.39
N ASP A 366 -3.55 -19.52 -5.03
CA ASP A 366 -4.04 -18.54 -5.98
C ASP A 366 -4.14 -19.10 -7.41
N ILE A 367 -3.56 -20.28 -7.69
CA ILE A 367 -3.52 -20.86 -9.04
C ILE A 367 -4.92 -21.18 -9.54
N GLU A 368 -5.75 -21.89 -8.77
CA GLU A 368 -7.10 -22.28 -9.19
C GLU A 368 -7.97 -21.05 -9.55
N PRO A 369 -8.12 -20.04 -8.67
CA PRO A 369 -8.86 -18.82 -9.01
C PRO A 369 -8.33 -18.09 -10.25
N ASN A 370 -7.00 -18.05 -10.44
CA ASN A 370 -6.40 -17.40 -11.60
C ASN A 370 -6.65 -18.18 -12.90
N VAL A 371 -6.62 -19.52 -12.86
CA VAL A 371 -6.96 -20.36 -14.01
C VAL A 371 -8.40 -20.10 -14.46
N ASP A 372 -9.35 -20.11 -13.51
CA ASP A 372 -10.76 -19.87 -13.81
C ASP A 372 -10.97 -18.48 -14.42
N HIS A 373 -10.31 -17.44 -13.87
CA HIS A 373 -10.32 -16.09 -14.40
C HIS A 373 -9.74 -16.00 -15.82
N LEU A 374 -8.57 -16.59 -16.05
CA LEU A 374 -7.88 -16.55 -17.34
C LEU A 374 -8.67 -17.29 -18.42
N LEU A 375 -9.26 -18.46 -18.10
CA LEU A 375 -10.09 -19.20 -19.05
C LEU A 375 -11.38 -18.44 -19.40
N ALA A 376 -12.01 -17.78 -18.42
CA ALA A 376 -13.17 -16.92 -18.67
C ALA A 376 -12.79 -15.76 -19.60
N ARG A 377 -11.66 -15.09 -19.34
CA ARG A 377 -11.14 -14.01 -20.19
C ARG A 377 -10.83 -14.49 -21.61
N CYS A 378 -10.10 -15.59 -21.76
CA CYS A 378 -9.83 -16.17 -23.08
C CYS A 378 -11.12 -16.58 -23.80
N GLY A 379 -12.14 -17.03 -23.07
CA GLY A 379 -13.44 -17.34 -23.65
C GLY A 379 -14.15 -16.12 -24.25
N VAL A 380 -14.09 -14.98 -23.56
CA VAL A 380 -14.61 -13.71 -24.08
C VAL A 380 -13.84 -13.29 -25.34
N GLU A 381 -12.50 -13.34 -25.30
CA GLU A 381 -11.65 -12.96 -26.44
C GLU A 381 -11.85 -13.87 -27.67
N LEU A 382 -12.09 -15.17 -27.46
CA LEU A 382 -12.33 -16.16 -28.52
C LEU A 382 -13.81 -16.26 -28.94
N GLY A 383 -14.71 -15.50 -28.31
CA GLY A 383 -16.16 -15.55 -28.58
C GLY A 383 -16.81 -16.90 -28.26
N ARG A 384 -16.24 -17.69 -27.35
CA ARG A 384 -16.76 -19.02 -26.95
C ARG A 384 -16.51 -19.31 -25.49
N THR A 385 -17.39 -20.09 -24.86
CA THR A 385 -17.13 -20.53 -23.48
C THR A 385 -16.03 -21.59 -23.46
N VAL A 386 -15.00 -21.39 -22.65
CA VAL A 386 -13.88 -22.35 -22.48
C VAL A 386 -13.94 -22.95 -21.08
N ARG A 387 -13.91 -24.29 -20.98
CA ARG A 387 -13.96 -25.01 -19.69
C ARG A 387 -13.08 -26.26 -19.71
N LEU A 388 -12.43 -26.52 -18.58
CA LEU A 388 -11.78 -27.80 -18.28
C LEU A 388 -12.85 -28.86 -17.98
N SER A 389 -12.66 -30.08 -18.49
CA SER A 389 -13.39 -31.24 -17.96
C SER A 389 -13.00 -31.47 -16.49
N ALA A 390 -13.85 -32.11 -15.70
CA ALA A 390 -13.58 -32.34 -14.27
C ALA A 390 -12.24 -33.07 -14.04
N GLU A 391 -11.97 -34.09 -14.85
CA GLU A 391 -10.72 -34.85 -14.82
C GLU A 391 -9.51 -33.99 -15.23
N ALA A 392 -9.61 -33.26 -16.35
CA ALA A 392 -8.55 -32.38 -16.83
C ALA A 392 -8.22 -31.28 -15.81
N ARG A 393 -9.24 -30.72 -15.15
CA ARG A 393 -9.08 -29.73 -14.06
C ARG A 393 -8.32 -30.32 -12.88
N SER A 394 -8.68 -31.52 -12.43
CA SER A 394 -7.98 -32.19 -11.33
C SER A 394 -6.50 -32.43 -11.64
N VAL A 395 -6.19 -32.93 -12.84
CA VAL A 395 -4.81 -33.21 -13.26
C VAL A 395 -4.00 -31.93 -13.39
N TYR A 396 -4.55 -30.91 -14.06
CA TYR A 396 -3.87 -29.62 -14.24
C TYR A 396 -3.57 -28.96 -12.90
N LEU A 397 -4.57 -28.83 -12.01
CA LEU A 397 -4.38 -28.17 -10.71
C LEU A 397 -3.42 -28.94 -9.81
N ARG A 398 -3.47 -30.28 -9.82
CA ARG A 398 -2.52 -31.11 -9.05
C ARG A 398 -1.09 -30.88 -9.48
N TYR A 399 -0.83 -30.84 -10.79
CA TYR A 399 0.50 -30.51 -11.30
C TYR A 399 0.88 -29.06 -10.97
N ALA A 400 -0.01 -28.11 -11.27
CA ALA A 400 0.23 -26.69 -11.12
C ALA A 400 0.56 -26.28 -9.67
N GLN A 401 -0.01 -26.96 -8.68
CA GLN A 401 0.24 -26.73 -7.25
C GLN A 401 1.39 -27.60 -6.69
N SER A 402 1.97 -28.48 -7.50
CA SER A 402 3.06 -29.35 -7.05
C SER A 402 4.41 -28.62 -7.03
N PRO A 403 5.39 -29.08 -6.23
CA PRO A 403 6.74 -28.54 -6.24
C PRO A 403 7.47 -28.65 -7.60
N ALA A 404 7.02 -29.54 -8.49
CA ALA A 404 7.57 -29.67 -9.83
C ALA A 404 7.17 -28.52 -10.75
N ALA A 405 6.12 -27.76 -10.41
CA ALA A 405 5.70 -26.61 -11.18
C ALA A 405 6.46 -25.35 -10.75
N LEU A 406 7.54 -25.05 -11.47
CA LEU A 406 8.45 -23.96 -11.11
C LEU A 406 7.83 -22.57 -11.28
N TRP A 407 6.93 -22.41 -12.26
CA TRP A 407 6.35 -21.12 -12.64
C TRP A 407 7.42 -20.02 -12.77
N SER A 408 8.50 -20.30 -13.49
CA SER A 408 9.66 -19.40 -13.62
C SER A 408 9.27 -18.02 -14.19
N GLY A 409 8.29 -17.96 -15.10
CA GLY A 409 7.69 -16.73 -15.62
C GLY A 409 6.46 -16.25 -14.84
N ASN A 410 6.17 -16.86 -13.68
CA ASN A 410 5.06 -16.54 -12.78
C ASN A 410 3.70 -16.48 -13.52
N PHE A 411 2.95 -15.39 -13.38
CA PHE A 411 1.64 -15.24 -14.03
C PHE A 411 1.72 -15.12 -15.56
N ARG A 412 2.90 -14.81 -16.14
CA ARG A 412 3.09 -14.85 -17.60
C ARG A 412 3.00 -16.29 -18.10
N ASP A 413 3.64 -17.23 -17.40
CA ASP A 413 3.56 -18.66 -17.75
C ASP A 413 2.13 -19.19 -17.59
N LEU A 414 1.46 -18.82 -16.49
CA LEU A 414 0.08 -19.23 -16.24
C LEU A 414 -0.89 -18.69 -17.31
N SER A 415 -0.75 -17.41 -17.67
CA SER A 415 -1.53 -16.80 -18.75
C SER A 415 -1.28 -17.49 -20.08
N ALA A 416 -0.01 -17.75 -20.42
CA ALA A 416 0.34 -18.40 -21.67
C ALA A 416 -0.18 -19.84 -21.72
N SER A 417 -0.13 -20.58 -20.61
CA SER A 417 -0.71 -21.92 -20.47
C SER A 417 -2.23 -21.88 -20.68
N ALA A 418 -2.94 -21.01 -19.97
CA ALA A 418 -4.40 -20.86 -20.11
C ALA A 418 -4.81 -20.48 -21.54
N THR A 419 -4.09 -19.56 -22.19
CA THR A 419 -4.33 -19.18 -23.59
C THR A 419 -4.12 -20.37 -24.52
N ARG A 420 -3.01 -21.12 -24.41
CA ARG A 420 -2.76 -22.31 -25.24
C ARG A 420 -3.86 -23.35 -25.10
N LEU A 421 -4.25 -23.67 -23.86
CA LEU A 421 -5.35 -24.59 -23.58
C LEU A 421 -6.66 -24.10 -24.19
N ALA A 422 -6.99 -22.81 -24.03
CA ALA A 422 -8.21 -22.22 -24.56
C ALA A 422 -8.25 -22.19 -26.09
N THR A 423 -7.13 -21.89 -26.75
CA THR A 423 -7.02 -21.87 -28.22
C THR A 423 -7.18 -23.26 -28.82
N LEU A 424 -6.49 -24.26 -28.25
CA LEU A 424 -6.49 -25.63 -28.74
C LEU A 424 -7.75 -26.44 -28.37
N ALA A 425 -8.60 -25.91 -27.49
CA ALA A 425 -9.85 -26.55 -27.10
C ALA A 425 -10.88 -26.54 -28.23
N GLU A 426 -11.07 -27.67 -28.90
CA GLU A 426 -12.19 -27.85 -29.85
C GLU A 426 -13.53 -27.75 -29.13
N GLY A 427 -14.46 -26.95 -29.68
CA GLY A 427 -15.75 -26.69 -29.05
C GLY A 427 -15.69 -26.03 -27.66
N GLY A 428 -14.54 -25.48 -27.25
CA GLY A 428 -14.37 -24.85 -25.94
C GLY A 428 -14.20 -25.83 -24.77
N ARG A 429 -14.03 -27.13 -25.04
CA ARG A 429 -13.79 -28.14 -23.99
C ARG A 429 -12.32 -28.54 -23.92
N ILE A 430 -11.66 -28.26 -22.80
CA ILE A 430 -10.30 -28.70 -22.52
C ILE A 430 -10.37 -30.10 -21.88
N GLY A 431 -9.99 -31.12 -22.65
CA GLY A 431 -9.91 -32.51 -22.20
C GLY A 431 -8.56 -32.89 -21.59
N LEU A 432 -8.48 -34.11 -21.05
CA LEU A 432 -7.26 -34.64 -20.42
C LEU A 432 -6.04 -34.65 -21.36
N PRO A 433 -6.13 -35.11 -22.62
CA PRO A 433 -4.95 -35.16 -23.50
C PRO A 433 -4.31 -33.79 -23.74
N LEU A 434 -5.13 -32.73 -23.78
CA LEU A 434 -4.65 -31.37 -23.98
C LEU A 434 -3.94 -30.83 -22.73
N VAL A 435 -4.42 -31.19 -21.54
CA VAL A 435 -3.76 -30.86 -20.26
C VAL A 435 -2.43 -31.60 -20.14
N GLU A 436 -2.38 -32.89 -20.46
CA GLU A 436 -1.13 -33.67 -20.40
C GLU A 436 -0.08 -33.11 -21.35
N ALA A 437 -0.48 -32.75 -22.57
CA ALA A 437 0.40 -32.10 -23.54
C ALA A 437 0.92 -30.73 -23.05
N GLU A 438 0.08 -29.95 -22.37
CA GLU A 438 0.50 -28.67 -21.78
C GLU A 438 1.44 -28.85 -20.59
N ILE A 439 1.17 -29.84 -19.72
CA ILE A 439 2.08 -30.18 -18.62
C ILE A 439 3.45 -30.58 -19.16
N ALA A 440 3.51 -31.45 -20.16
CA ALA A 440 4.76 -31.85 -20.80
C ALA A 440 5.52 -30.65 -21.40
N ARG A 441 4.79 -29.71 -22.02
CA ARG A 441 5.36 -28.45 -22.53
C ARG A 441 5.95 -27.59 -21.42
N LEU A 442 5.21 -27.39 -20.31
CA LEU A 442 5.68 -26.61 -19.17
C LEU A 442 6.92 -27.23 -18.53
N GLN A 443 6.93 -28.57 -18.36
CA GLN A 443 8.10 -29.30 -17.87
C GLN A 443 9.32 -29.08 -18.77
N TRP A 444 9.16 -29.18 -20.09
CA TRP A 444 10.25 -28.95 -21.05
C TRP A 444 10.76 -27.50 -21.00
N LEU A 445 9.86 -26.51 -20.94
CA LEU A 445 10.25 -25.09 -20.85
C LEU A 445 11.07 -24.80 -19.59
N TRP A 446 10.69 -25.39 -18.46
CA TRP A 446 11.34 -25.16 -17.17
C TRP A 446 12.63 -25.97 -16.97
N GLN A 447 12.79 -27.11 -17.64
CA GLN A 447 14.05 -27.87 -17.63
C GLN A 447 15.23 -27.05 -18.17
N SER A 448 15.02 -26.23 -19.21
CA SER A 448 16.08 -25.39 -19.79
C SER A 448 16.48 -24.20 -18.90
N LEU A 449 15.56 -23.72 -18.05
CA LEU A 449 15.80 -22.61 -17.11
C LEU A 449 16.48 -23.09 -15.81
N GLY A 450 16.20 -24.33 -15.37
CA GLY A 450 16.90 -24.96 -14.24
C GLY A 450 18.38 -25.24 -14.51
N SER A 451 18.79 -25.33 -15.78
CA SER A 451 20.19 -25.41 -16.19
C SER A 451 20.89 -24.06 -16.28
N SER A 452 20.16 -22.95 -16.47
CA SER A 452 20.75 -21.60 -16.55
C SER A 452 21.00 -20.97 -15.18
N ASP A 453 20.27 -21.30 -14.12
CA ASP A 453 20.61 -20.82 -12.76
C ASP A 453 21.77 -21.60 -12.12
N ARG A 454 22.22 -22.68 -12.78
CA ARG A 454 23.54 -23.30 -12.56
C ARG A 454 24.64 -22.64 -13.39
N SER A 455 24.42 -21.48 -14.00
CA SER A 455 25.46 -20.77 -14.77
C SER A 455 26.30 -19.78 -13.95
N GLN A 456 26.22 -19.84 -12.61
CA GLN A 456 27.38 -19.54 -11.75
C GLN A 456 28.21 -20.80 -11.42
N ASP A 457 27.66 -21.99 -11.71
CA ASP A 457 28.34 -23.30 -11.73
C ASP A 457 28.63 -23.75 -13.18
N GLY A 458 29.02 -22.80 -14.04
CA GLY A 458 29.37 -23.04 -15.45
C GLY A 458 30.60 -23.90 -15.68
N ASP A 459 31.00 -24.70 -14.69
CA ASP A 459 32.19 -25.55 -14.72
C ASP A 459 32.01 -26.80 -13.83
N ALA A 460 30.78 -27.29 -13.69
CA ALA A 460 30.51 -28.56 -13.02
C ALA A 460 31.23 -29.68 -13.77
N VAL A 461 32.30 -30.19 -13.17
CA VAL A 461 33.16 -31.21 -13.76
C VAL A 461 32.38 -32.51 -13.91
N ASP A 462 32.19 -32.96 -15.15
CA ASP A 462 31.62 -34.28 -15.44
C ASP A 462 32.61 -35.37 -15.00
N LEU A 463 32.42 -35.88 -13.77
CA LEU A 463 33.22 -36.95 -13.20
C LEU A 463 33.03 -38.27 -13.97
N ALA A 464 31.86 -38.51 -14.57
CA ALA A 464 31.60 -39.74 -15.31
C ALA A 464 32.39 -39.76 -16.62
N ALA A 465 32.52 -38.62 -17.30
CA ALA A 465 33.40 -38.48 -18.45
C ALA A 465 34.89 -38.67 -18.10
N LEU A 466 35.32 -38.28 -16.89
CA LEU A 466 36.72 -38.31 -16.48
C LEU A 466 37.18 -39.66 -15.89
N LEU A 467 36.31 -40.32 -15.12
CA LEU A 467 36.62 -41.55 -14.36
C LEU A 467 35.82 -42.78 -14.82
N GLY A 468 34.81 -42.60 -15.68
CA GLY A 468 33.87 -43.64 -16.06
C GLY A 468 32.73 -43.81 -15.05
N GLU A 469 31.52 -44.10 -15.56
CA GLU A 469 30.32 -44.30 -14.74
C GLU A 469 30.46 -45.34 -13.60
N PRO A 470 31.11 -46.51 -13.79
CA PRO A 470 31.20 -47.52 -12.73
C PRO A 470 32.03 -47.03 -11.53
N GLN A 471 33.08 -46.25 -11.79
CA GLN A 471 33.95 -45.73 -10.74
C GLN A 471 33.25 -44.62 -9.96
N VAL A 472 32.49 -43.75 -10.63
CA VAL A 472 31.71 -42.69 -9.99
C VAL A 472 30.56 -43.24 -9.15
N GLN A 473 29.89 -44.31 -9.59
CA GLN A 473 28.82 -44.94 -8.83
C GLN A 473 29.32 -45.65 -7.57
N ALA A 474 30.56 -46.14 -7.58
CA ALA A 474 31.21 -46.76 -6.41
C ALA A 474 31.73 -45.73 -5.39
N MET A 475 31.71 -44.44 -5.70
CA MET A 475 32.16 -43.37 -4.81
C MET A 475 31.03 -42.86 -3.90
N ASP A 476 31.37 -42.58 -2.64
CA ASP A 476 30.49 -41.90 -1.72
C ASP A 476 30.14 -40.49 -2.23
N LEU A 477 28.95 -40.00 -1.86
CA LEU A 477 28.51 -38.66 -2.24
C LEU A 477 29.49 -37.57 -1.74
N PHE A 478 30.09 -37.80 -0.57
CA PHE A 478 31.12 -36.91 0.00
C PHE A 478 32.33 -36.77 -0.92
N ASP A 479 32.89 -37.88 -1.38
CA ASP A 479 34.08 -37.87 -2.26
C ASP A 479 33.77 -37.30 -3.64
N ARG A 480 32.56 -37.57 -4.16
CA ARG A 480 32.11 -37.00 -5.44
C ARG A 480 32.04 -35.48 -5.41
N LEU A 481 31.39 -34.92 -4.38
CA LEU A 481 31.28 -33.47 -4.21
C LEU A 481 32.65 -32.83 -4.00
N GLN A 482 33.50 -33.45 -3.17
CA GLN A 482 34.83 -32.93 -2.90
C GLN A 482 35.73 -32.94 -4.14
N LEU A 483 35.73 -34.04 -4.90
CA LEU A 483 36.54 -34.16 -6.11
C LEU A 483 36.07 -33.19 -7.22
N ALA A 484 34.76 -33.06 -7.44
CA ALA A 484 34.22 -32.12 -8.42
C ALA A 484 34.68 -30.67 -8.15
N ALA A 485 34.58 -30.23 -6.89
CA ALA A 485 35.02 -28.90 -6.47
C ALA A 485 36.54 -28.71 -6.64
N VAL A 486 37.34 -29.74 -6.31
CA VAL A 486 38.80 -29.68 -6.50
C VAL A 486 39.17 -29.58 -7.98
N LEU A 487 38.50 -30.33 -8.86
CA LEU A 487 38.77 -30.32 -10.29
C LEU A 487 38.36 -28.99 -10.94
N GLN A 488 37.26 -28.38 -10.51
CA GLN A 488 36.85 -27.05 -10.94
C GLN A 488 37.95 -26.01 -10.66
N VAL A 489 38.52 -26.03 -9.45
CA VAL A 489 39.66 -25.14 -9.11
C VAL A 489 40.90 -25.48 -9.93
N CYS A 490 41.15 -26.76 -10.24
CA CYS A 490 42.29 -27.17 -11.08
C CYS A 490 42.14 -26.65 -12.53
N ARG A 491 40.93 -26.64 -13.10
CA ARG A 491 40.65 -26.12 -14.45
C ARG A 491 40.83 -24.60 -14.56
N GLY A 492 40.45 -23.87 -13.51
CA GLY A 492 40.60 -22.41 -13.45
C GLY A 492 42.01 -21.92 -13.11
N ALA A 493 42.90 -22.79 -12.64
CA ALA A 493 44.23 -22.42 -12.15
C ALA A 493 45.33 -22.59 -13.21
N ARG A 494 46.33 -21.70 -13.19
CA ARG A 494 47.41 -21.69 -14.21
C ARG A 494 48.43 -22.80 -14.00
N THR A 495 48.65 -23.20 -12.75
CA THR A 495 49.63 -24.23 -12.36
C THR A 495 49.13 -25.03 -11.16
N LEU A 496 49.66 -26.23 -10.96
CA LEU A 496 49.37 -27.06 -9.78
C LEU A 496 49.63 -26.31 -8.46
N SER A 497 50.68 -25.48 -8.44
CA SER A 497 50.99 -24.65 -7.27
C SER A 497 49.91 -23.61 -7.01
N ASP A 498 49.38 -22.95 -8.04
CA ASP A 498 48.31 -21.95 -7.95
C ASP A 498 47.00 -22.57 -7.44
N ALA A 499 46.59 -23.70 -8.03
CA ALA A 499 45.42 -24.48 -7.58
C ALA A 499 45.55 -24.89 -6.09
N GLY A 500 46.73 -25.36 -5.70
CA GLY A 500 47.00 -25.72 -4.31
C GLY A 500 46.88 -24.53 -3.35
N ARG A 501 47.31 -23.33 -3.74
CA ARG A 501 47.18 -22.12 -2.90
C ARG A 501 45.72 -21.74 -2.69
N GLN A 502 44.91 -21.83 -3.75
CA GLN A 502 43.48 -21.52 -3.70
C GLN A 502 42.73 -22.52 -2.81
N LEU A 503 43.00 -23.83 -2.97
CA LEU A 503 42.35 -24.89 -2.19
C LEU A 503 42.75 -24.91 -0.71
N PHE A 504 44.00 -24.57 -0.39
CA PHE A 504 44.54 -24.69 0.97
C PHE A 504 44.77 -23.34 1.68
N GLN A 505 44.19 -22.24 1.16
CA GLN A 505 44.43 -20.85 1.59
C GLN A 505 44.36 -20.65 3.12
N ALA A 506 43.32 -21.17 3.79
CA ALA A 506 43.16 -21.03 5.23
C ALA A 506 44.14 -21.91 6.04
N SER A 507 44.32 -23.17 5.63
CA SER A 507 45.21 -24.13 6.34
C SER A 507 46.69 -23.79 6.20
N ARG A 508 47.05 -22.99 5.17
CA ARG A 508 48.41 -22.55 4.89
C ARG A 508 48.98 -21.65 5.97
N ALA A 509 48.17 -20.79 6.58
CA ALA A 509 48.61 -19.87 7.65
C ALA A 509 48.94 -20.57 8.97
N GLN A 510 48.56 -21.85 9.11
CA GLN A 510 48.65 -22.61 10.36
C GLN A 510 49.72 -23.72 10.33
N ARG A 511 50.54 -23.82 9.26
CA ARG A 511 51.48 -24.92 9.06
C ARG A 511 52.93 -24.45 8.89
N ALA A 512 53.84 -25.17 9.56
CA ALA A 512 55.29 -24.89 9.54
C ALA A 512 55.98 -25.24 8.20
N VAL A 513 55.43 -26.20 7.43
CA VAL A 513 55.91 -26.55 6.09
C VAL A 513 54.76 -26.46 5.11
N VAL A 514 54.86 -25.54 4.15
CA VAL A 514 53.82 -25.27 3.14
C VAL A 514 54.25 -25.88 1.81
N ASN A 515 53.71 -27.05 1.48
CA ASN A 515 53.83 -27.64 0.15
C ASN A 515 52.44 -28.03 -0.40
N ASP A 516 51.67 -27.00 -0.74
CA ASP A 516 50.29 -27.11 -1.21
C ASP A 516 50.16 -27.87 -2.54
N ALA A 517 51.18 -27.76 -3.41
CA ALA A 517 51.24 -28.48 -4.68
C ALA A 517 51.36 -30.00 -4.48
N ASP A 518 52.18 -30.45 -3.53
CA ASP A 518 52.34 -31.87 -3.22
C ASP A 518 51.08 -32.46 -2.55
N ARG A 519 50.40 -31.67 -1.72
CA ARG A 519 49.11 -32.06 -1.13
C ARG A 519 48.03 -32.26 -2.18
N LEU A 520 47.92 -31.32 -3.12
CA LEU A 520 46.97 -31.43 -4.23
C LEU A 520 47.30 -32.63 -5.12
N ARG A 521 48.57 -32.85 -5.45
CA ARG A 521 49.02 -34.03 -6.21
C ARG A 521 48.63 -35.35 -5.54
N LYS A 522 48.90 -35.47 -4.24
CA LYS A 522 48.52 -36.65 -3.45
C LYS A 522 47.01 -36.84 -3.42
N TYR A 523 46.22 -35.76 -3.30
CA TYR A 523 44.77 -35.83 -3.35
C TYR A 523 44.26 -36.38 -4.69
N LEU A 524 44.71 -35.81 -5.82
CA LEU A 524 44.32 -36.26 -7.17
C LEU A 524 44.70 -37.73 -7.42
N SER A 525 45.88 -38.16 -6.95
CA SER A 525 46.33 -39.54 -7.11
C SER A 525 45.45 -40.59 -6.41
N ARG A 526 44.71 -40.23 -5.35
CA ARG A 526 43.75 -41.15 -4.68
C ARG A 526 42.60 -41.54 -5.61
N PHE A 527 42.31 -40.71 -6.60
CA PHE A 527 41.28 -40.93 -7.61
C PHE A 527 41.87 -41.36 -8.96
N GLY A 528 43.18 -41.64 -9.02
CA GLY A 528 43.87 -42.05 -10.24
C GLY A 528 44.10 -40.92 -11.25
N LEU A 529 44.02 -39.66 -10.82
CA LEU A 529 44.16 -38.49 -11.69
C LEU A 529 45.53 -37.81 -11.53
N ASP A 530 46.10 -37.37 -12.64
CA ASP A 530 47.22 -36.43 -12.67
C ASP A 530 46.77 -34.97 -12.92
N TRP A 531 47.70 -34.03 -12.84
CA TRP A 531 47.42 -32.61 -13.02
C TRP A 531 46.90 -32.27 -14.42
N GLU A 532 47.42 -32.92 -15.47
CA GLU A 532 47.00 -32.62 -16.83
C GLU A 532 45.59 -33.12 -17.08
N GLN A 533 45.25 -34.33 -16.60
CA GLN A 533 43.89 -34.88 -16.65
C GLN A 533 42.89 -34.02 -15.86
N ALA A 534 43.29 -33.55 -14.68
CA ALA A 534 42.46 -32.69 -13.85
C ALA A 534 42.18 -31.33 -14.51
N ARG A 535 43.16 -30.80 -15.26
CA ARG A 535 43.07 -29.50 -15.94
C ARG A 535 42.36 -29.57 -17.30
N SER A 536 42.61 -30.61 -18.10
CA SER A 536 42.12 -30.68 -19.48
C SER A 536 40.75 -31.35 -19.62
N GLY A 537 40.22 -31.96 -18.56
CA GLY A 537 38.90 -32.58 -18.56
C GLY A 537 38.78 -33.78 -19.50
N GLY A 538 39.69 -34.76 -19.37
CA GLY A 538 39.59 -36.05 -20.05
C GLY A 538 39.81 -35.99 -21.57
N ARG A 539 40.27 -37.08 -22.17
CA ARG A 539 40.36 -37.27 -23.63
C ARG A 539 39.29 -38.26 -24.06
#